data_AF-A0A534P9S7-F1
#
_entry.id   AF-A0A534P9S7-F1
#
_cell.length_a   1.000
_cell.length_b   1.000
_cell.length_c   1.000
_cell.angle_alpha   90.00
_cell.angle_beta   90.00
_cell.angle_gamma   90.00
#
_symmetry.space_group_name_H-M   'P 1'
#
loop_
_entity.id
_entity.type
_entity.pdbx_description
1 polymer ?
#
loop_
_entity_poly.entity_id
_entity_poly.type
_entity_poly.pdbx_seq_one_letter_code
_entity_poly.pdbx_strand_id
1 'polypeptide(L)'
;MGSALMPFAGGRYRFTRSMVEGAPADPGVYALWENDELIYYGRAAGNVISIQFALFEHLSGRAGPCTQRATHYGWEISLEPGAREGELLTEYRAQYNRLPRCNQGRNR
;
A
#
# COMPACT_ATOMS: atom_id res chain seq x y z
N MET A 1 -15.37 -15.02 -14.63
CA MET A 1 -15.29 -13.55 -14.49
C MET A 1 -14.29 -13.28 -13.38
N GLY A 2 -13.07 -12.87 -13.74
CA GLY A 2 -11.94 -12.85 -12.82
C GLY A 2 -12.08 -11.74 -11.78
N SER A 3 -12.31 -12.12 -10.53
CA SER A 3 -12.06 -11.25 -9.40
C SER A 3 -10.56 -10.96 -9.41
N ALA A 4 -10.16 -9.78 -9.86
CA ALA A 4 -8.82 -9.27 -9.61
C ALA A 4 -8.66 -9.31 -8.08
N LEU A 5 -7.90 -10.30 -7.60
CA LEU A 5 -7.63 -10.58 -6.19
C LEU A 5 -7.40 -9.23 -5.49
N MET A 6 -8.41 -8.76 -4.76
CA MET A 6 -8.28 -7.60 -3.91
C MET A 6 -7.34 -8.06 -2.79
N PRO A 7 -6.09 -7.57 -2.74
CA PRO A 7 -5.11 -8.08 -1.76
C PRO A 7 -5.54 -7.77 -0.32
N PHE A 8 -6.54 -6.91 -0.13
CA PHE A 8 -7.07 -6.52 1.17
C PHE A 8 -8.56 -6.77 1.24
N ALA A 9 -8.97 -7.49 2.29
CA ALA A 9 -10.37 -7.80 2.58
C ALA A 9 -11.27 -6.56 2.71
N GLY A 10 -10.69 -5.40 3.02
CA GLY A 10 -11.40 -4.12 3.19
C GLY A 10 -11.73 -3.36 1.89
N GLY A 11 -11.28 -3.81 0.72
CA GLY A 11 -11.51 -3.10 -0.54
C GLY A 11 -10.56 -1.91 -0.81
N ARG A 12 -10.88 -1.11 -1.83
CA ARG A 12 -10.10 0.08 -2.25
C ARG A 12 -10.85 1.36 -1.84
N TYR A 13 -10.23 2.16 -0.98
CA TYR A 13 -10.74 3.45 -0.51
C TYR A 13 -10.14 4.60 -1.31
N ARG A 14 -10.87 5.70 -1.47
CA ARG A 14 -10.37 6.92 -2.12
C ARG A 14 -9.23 7.52 -1.31
N PHE A 15 -8.11 7.80 -1.96
CA PHE A 15 -6.92 8.33 -1.30
C PHE A 15 -7.05 9.85 -1.07
N THR A 16 -7.77 10.18 -0.01
CA THR A 16 -8.06 11.55 0.45
C THR A 16 -7.78 11.65 1.93
N ARG A 17 -7.45 12.86 2.42
CA ARG A 17 -7.17 13.09 3.85
C ARG A 17 -8.24 12.49 4.76
N SER A 18 -9.51 12.81 4.50
CA SER A 18 -10.64 12.36 5.35
C SER A 18 -10.81 10.85 5.40
N MET A 19 -10.48 10.13 4.32
CA MET A 19 -10.51 8.67 4.34
C MET A 19 -9.32 8.10 5.12
N VAL A 20 -8.13 8.68 4.94
CA VAL A 20 -6.92 8.27 5.67
C VAL A 20 -7.06 8.51 7.18
N GLU A 21 -7.78 9.54 7.61
CA GLU A 21 -8.13 9.76 9.03
C GLU A 21 -8.92 8.58 9.64
N GLY A 22 -9.67 7.83 8.83
CA GLY A 22 -10.38 6.62 9.23
C GLY A 22 -9.57 5.31 9.10
N ALA A 23 -8.34 5.37 8.61
CA ALA A 23 -7.46 4.21 8.52
C ALA A 23 -6.97 3.77 9.91
N PRO A 24 -6.65 2.48 10.12
CA PRO A 24 -6.24 1.97 11.41
C PRO A 24 -4.91 2.56 11.87
N ALA A 25 -4.82 2.80 13.18
CA ALA A 25 -3.59 3.21 13.87
C ALA A 25 -2.71 2.00 14.26
N ASP A 26 -2.87 0.88 13.54
CA ASP A 26 -2.21 -0.40 13.80
C ASP A 26 -1.07 -0.66 12.81
N PRO A 27 -0.13 -1.58 13.14
CA PRO A 27 0.84 -2.09 12.20
C PRO A 27 0.17 -2.97 11.13
N GLY A 28 0.79 -3.03 9.96
CA GLY A 28 0.34 -3.88 8.87
C GLY A 28 0.90 -3.48 7.53
N VAL A 29 0.19 -3.84 6.47
CA VAL A 29 0.56 -3.55 5.09
C VAL A 29 -0.49 -2.67 4.44
N TYR A 30 -0.06 -1.90 3.46
CA TYR A 30 -0.95 -1.07 2.66
C TYR A 30 -0.53 -1.10 1.21
N ALA A 31 -1.47 -0.79 0.32
CA ALA A 31 -1.18 -0.60 -1.07
C ALA A 31 -1.85 0.65 -1.63
N LEU A 32 -1.26 1.15 -2.71
CA LEU A 32 -1.69 2.36 -3.39
C LEU A 32 -1.93 2.06 -4.87
N TRP A 33 -3.00 2.63 -5.40
CA TRP A 33 -3.42 2.50 -6.80
C TRP A 33 -3.53 3.86 -7.47
N GLU A 34 -3.05 3.96 -8.70
CA GLU A 34 -3.39 5.03 -9.65
C GLU A 34 -4.49 4.50 -10.57
N ASN A 35 -5.71 5.00 -10.42
CA ASN A 35 -6.93 4.43 -11.00
C ASN A 35 -7.07 2.93 -10.63
N ASP A 36 -6.90 2.04 -11.61
CA ASP A 36 -6.96 0.58 -11.45
C ASP A 36 -5.58 -0.09 -11.39
N GLU A 37 -4.50 0.64 -11.67
CA GLU A 37 -3.14 0.08 -11.61
C GLU A 37 -2.62 0.14 -10.18
N LEU A 38 -2.21 -1.01 -9.65
CA LEU A 38 -1.45 -1.05 -8.41
C LEU A 38 -0.05 -0.47 -8.64
N ILE A 39 0.25 0.63 -7.98
CA ILE A 39 1.54 1.31 -8.15
C ILE A 39 2.51 1.04 -7.00
N TYR A 40 2.01 0.69 -5.80
CA TYR A 40 2.85 0.54 -4.63
C TYR A 40 2.29 -0.45 -3.60
N TYR A 41 3.17 -1.27 -3.01
CA TYR A 41 2.97 -1.92 -1.71
C TYR A 41 3.94 -1.32 -0.69
N GLY A 42 3.43 -1.05 0.52
CA GLY A 42 4.22 -0.58 1.64
C GLY A 42 3.84 -1.29 2.93
N ARG A 43 4.68 -1.11 3.95
CA ARG A 43 4.49 -1.68 5.27
C ARG A 43 4.61 -0.61 6.36
N ALA A 44 3.73 -0.72 7.34
CA ALA A 44 3.77 0.01 8.59
C ALA A 44 4.21 -0.96 9.68
N ALA A 45 5.45 -0.80 10.15
CA ALA A 45 6.08 -1.74 11.07
C ALA A 45 6.66 -1.03 12.29
N GLY A 46 6.63 -1.75 13.42
CA GLY A 46 7.11 -1.26 14.72
C GLY A 46 6.04 -0.48 15.49
N ASN A 47 6.36 -0.12 16.73
CA ASN A 47 5.44 0.60 17.63
C ASN A 47 5.29 2.10 17.31
N VAL A 48 5.87 2.57 16.19
CA VAL A 48 5.99 3.99 15.86
C VAL A 48 5.30 4.36 14.55
N ILE A 49 5.24 3.44 13.58
CA ILE A 49 4.68 3.71 12.25
C ILE A 49 3.42 2.88 12.08
N SER A 50 2.26 3.52 12.17
CA SER A 50 0.96 2.93 11.86
C SER A 50 0.64 3.04 10.37
N ILE A 51 -0.31 2.22 9.90
CA ILE A 51 -0.85 2.29 8.54
C ILE A 51 -1.34 3.72 8.25
N GLN A 52 -2.10 4.30 9.17
CA GLN A 52 -2.58 5.67 9.06
C GLN A 52 -1.43 6.67 8.85
N PHE A 53 -0.38 6.62 9.68
CA PHE A 53 0.75 7.53 9.56
C PHE A 53 1.47 7.38 8.22
N ALA A 54 1.74 6.16 7.78
CA ALA A 54 2.41 5.91 6.50
C ALA A 54 1.59 6.44 5.31
N LEU A 55 0.28 6.23 5.32
CA LEU A 55 -0.62 6.77 4.30
C LEU A 55 -0.61 8.31 4.28
N PHE A 56 -0.54 8.96 5.45
CA PHE A 56 -0.40 10.42 5.52
C PHE A 56 0.90 10.94 4.92
N GLU A 57 2.02 10.22 5.10
CA GLU A 57 3.30 10.59 4.48
C GLU A 57 3.22 10.58 2.95
N HIS A 58 2.55 9.57 2.38
CA HIS A 58 2.30 9.48 0.93
C HIS A 58 1.36 10.59 0.45
N LEU A 59 0.27 10.85 1.17
CA LEU A 59 -0.69 11.91 0.84
C LEU A 59 -0.05 13.30 0.89
N SER A 60 0.86 13.51 1.85
CA SER A 60 1.61 14.76 2.02
C SER A 60 2.78 14.91 1.02
N GLY A 61 3.04 13.89 0.20
CA GLY A 61 4.16 13.85 -0.76
C GLY A 61 5.54 13.60 -0.14
N ARG A 62 5.64 13.44 1.19
CA ARG A 62 6.91 13.20 1.90
C ARG A 62 7.53 11.85 1.57
N ALA A 63 6.70 10.85 1.27
CA ALA A 63 7.16 9.53 0.85
C ALA A 63 7.63 9.47 -0.62
N GLY A 64 7.52 10.58 -1.36
CA GLY A 64 8.06 10.74 -2.71
C GLY A 64 7.00 10.87 -3.82
N PRO A 65 7.41 11.47 -4.96
CA PRO A 65 6.48 11.91 -6.01
C PRO A 65 5.77 10.76 -6.74
N CYS A 66 6.36 9.55 -6.76
CA CYS A 66 5.75 8.41 -7.45
C CYS A 66 4.41 8.02 -6.82
N THR A 67 4.36 7.99 -5.49
CA THR A 67 3.18 7.57 -4.73
C THR A 67 2.15 8.67 -4.50
N GLN A 68 2.53 9.94 -4.70
CA GLN A 68 1.62 11.08 -4.55
C GLN A 68 0.46 11.05 -5.57
N ARG A 69 0.67 10.37 -6.70
CA ARG A 69 -0.33 10.20 -7.77
C ARG A 69 -1.38 9.12 -7.45
N ALA A 70 -1.28 8.46 -6.30
CA ALA A 70 -2.25 7.48 -5.87
C ALA A 70 -3.65 8.10 -5.76
N THR A 71 -4.63 7.40 -6.30
CA THR A 71 -6.05 7.77 -6.28
C THR A 71 -6.83 6.94 -5.28
N HIS A 72 -6.35 5.72 -4.99
CA HIS A 72 -6.96 4.79 -4.05
C HIS A 72 -5.89 4.14 -3.19
N TYR A 73 -6.31 3.70 -2.01
CA TYR A 73 -5.48 2.94 -1.08
C TYR A 73 -6.31 1.83 -0.43
N GLY A 74 -5.62 0.96 0.26
CA GLY A 74 -6.19 -0.18 0.96
C GLY A 74 -5.15 -0.70 1.93
N TRP A 75 -5.60 -1.44 2.93
CA TRP A 75 -4.76 -1.85 4.03
C TRP A 75 -5.22 -3.17 4.61
N GLU A 76 -4.28 -3.83 5.28
CA GLU A 76 -4.51 -5.04 6.06
C GLU A 76 -3.65 -4.96 7.32
N ILE A 77 -4.30 -5.14 8.48
CA ILE A 77 -3.61 -5.22 9.76
C ILE A 77 -2.84 -6.54 9.79
N SER A 78 -1.56 -6.48 10.14
CA SER A 78 -0.70 -7.66 10.19
C SER A 78 0.31 -7.53 11.31
N LEU A 79 0.49 -8.63 12.05
CA LEU A 79 1.51 -8.75 13.09
C LEU A 79 2.92 -8.90 12.51
N GLU A 80 3.02 -9.36 11.26
CA GLU A 80 4.28 -9.57 10.53
C GLU A 80 4.30 -8.78 9.22
N PRO A 81 4.26 -7.44 9.29
CA PRO A 81 4.09 -6.58 8.10
C PRO A 81 5.25 -6.71 7.09
N GLY A 82 6.44 -7.12 7.54
CA GLY A 82 7.58 -7.39 6.65
C GLY A 82 7.40 -8.66 5.82
N ALA A 83 6.98 -9.76 6.44
CA ALA A 83 6.72 -11.02 5.74
C ALA A 83 5.57 -10.82 4.75
N ARG A 84 4.48 -10.20 5.20
CA ARG A 84 3.28 -9.97 4.38
C ARG A 84 3.54 -9.09 3.16
N GLU A 85 4.33 -8.01 3.31
CA GLU A 85 4.73 -7.18 2.16
C GLU A 85 5.54 -8.01 1.14
N GLY A 86 6.44 -8.86 1.63
CA GLY A 86 7.25 -9.76 0.79
C GLY A 86 6.41 -10.75 -0.01
N GLU A 87 5.39 -11.36 0.61
CA GLU A 87 4.42 -12.22 -0.06
C GLU A 87 3.68 -11.46 -1.17
N LEU A 88 3.10 -10.29 -0.85
CA LEU A 88 2.35 -9.48 -1.82
C LEU A 88 3.19 -9.06 -3.03
N LEU A 89 4.46 -8.68 -2.81
CA LEU A 89 5.39 -8.36 -3.88
C LEU A 89 5.76 -9.60 -4.70
N THR A 90 5.88 -10.76 -4.07
CA THR A 90 6.18 -12.03 -4.73
C THR A 90 5.02 -12.49 -5.59
N GLU A 91 3.79 -12.44 -5.08
CA GLU A 91 2.56 -12.74 -5.82
C GLU A 91 2.38 -11.80 -7.02
N TYR A 92 2.58 -10.50 -6.81
CA TYR A 92 2.50 -9.51 -7.89
C TYR A 92 3.56 -9.77 -8.97
N ARG A 93 4.80 -10.09 -8.56
CA ARG A 93 5.86 -10.43 -9.50
C ARG A 93 5.56 -11.72 -10.25
N ALA A 94 5.02 -12.75 -9.59
CA ALA A 94 4.63 -13.99 -10.25
C ALA A 94 3.52 -13.78 -11.29
N GLN A 95 2.58 -12.89 -11.01
CA GLN A 95 1.47 -12.59 -11.91
C GLN A 95 1.85 -11.68 -13.08
N TYR A 96 2.64 -10.63 -12.83
CA TYR A 96 2.93 -9.58 -13.81
C TYR A 96 4.38 -9.57 -14.33
N ASN A 97 5.23 -10.49 -13.85
CA ASN A 97 6.67 -10.55 -14.14
C ASN A 97 7.44 -9.23 -13.84
N ARG A 98 6.88 -8.38 -12.98
CA ARG A 98 7.48 -7.10 -12.57
C ARG A 98 7.06 -6.74 -11.16
N LEU A 99 7.81 -5.85 -10.51
CA LEU A 99 7.34 -5.17 -9.29
C LEU A 99 6.41 -4.00 -9.64
N PRO A 100 5.55 -3.54 -8.70
CA PRO A 100 4.78 -2.32 -8.87
C PRO A 100 5.72 -1.14 -9.20
N ARG A 101 5.25 -0.23 -10.05
CA ARG A 101 6.08 0.85 -10.62
C ARG A 101 6.84 1.65 -9.56
N CYS A 102 6.19 1.99 -8.45
CA CYS A 102 6.81 2.77 -7.38
C CYS A 102 7.63 1.94 -6.38
N ASN A 103 7.55 0.59 -6.42
CA ASN A 103 8.44 -0.28 -5.65
C ASN A 103 9.78 -0.54 -6.36
N GLN A 104 9.87 -0.31 -7.68
CA GLN A 104 11.09 -0.56 -8.47
C GLN A 104 12.25 0.37 -8.06
N GLY A 105 11.96 1.58 -7.55
CA GLY A 105 12.96 2.57 -7.14
C GLY A 105 13.42 2.47 -5.68
N ARG A 106 12.96 1.47 -4.91
CA ARG A 106 13.28 1.34 -3.47
C ARG A 106 14.69 0.79 -3.19
N ASN A 107 15.53 0.69 -4.21
CA ASN A 107 16.91 0.23 -4.08
C ASN A 107 17.82 1.41 -3.67
N ARG A 108 17.83 1.74 -2.38
CA ARG A 108 18.89 2.52 -1.76
C ARG A 108 19.20 1.99 -0.36
#